data_AF-K9ZJX3-F1
#
_entry.id   AF-K9ZJX3-F1
#
_cell.length_a   1.000
_cell.length_b   1.000
_cell.length_c   1.000
_cell.angle_alpha   90.00
_cell.angle_beta   90.00
_cell.angle_gamma   90.00
#
_symmetry.space_group_name_H-M   'P 1'
#
loop_
_entity.id
_entity.type
_entity.pdbx_description
1 polymer ?
#
loop_
_entity_poly.entity_id
_entity_poly.type
_entity_poly.pdbx_seq_one_letter_code
_entity_poly.pdbx_strand_id
1 'polypeptide(L)'
;MHTDLIFLVNGIKQTRVYQEAKEEGRQEARQEWQTNLLVRQLSKRFGKLSSNYIENINKLTIEQREDLGEALLDFVDISELEQWLKTHTDK
;
A
#
# COMPACT_ATOMS: atom_id res chain seq x y z
N MET A 1 -33.81 -21.13 14.85
CA MET A 1 -33.58 -19.68 14.67
C MET A 1 -32.09 -19.28 14.74
N HIS A 2 -31.31 -19.59 15.78
CA HIS A 2 -29.89 -19.18 15.79
C HIS A 2 -28.99 -20.04 14.87
N THR A 3 -29.29 -21.33 14.75
CA THR A 3 -28.56 -22.30 13.93
C THR A 3 -28.73 -22.06 12.42
N ASP A 4 -29.92 -21.60 12.00
CA ASP A 4 -30.27 -21.37 10.59
C ASP A 4 -29.49 -20.18 10.01
N LEU A 5 -29.25 -19.14 10.83
CA LEU A 5 -28.44 -17.99 10.45
C LEU A 5 -26.97 -18.36 10.26
N ILE A 6 -26.42 -19.23 11.12
CA ILE A 6 -25.04 -19.70 11.01
C ILE A 6 -24.85 -20.51 9.71
N PHE A 7 -25.83 -21.34 9.35
CA PHE A 7 -25.81 -22.12 8.12
C PHE A 7 -25.86 -21.23 6.86
N LEU A 8 -26.74 -20.22 6.83
CA LEU A 8 -26.84 -19.24 5.73
C LEU A 8 -25.56 -18.41 5.57
N VAL A 9 -25.00 -17.91 6.67
CA VAL A 9 -23.72 -17.15 6.64
C VAL A 9 -22.59 -18.04 6.14
N ASN A 10 -22.52 -19.31 6.56
CA ASN A 10 -21.51 -20.24 6.06
C ASN A 10 -21.68 -20.53 4.57
N GLY A 11 -22.91 -20.66 4.07
CA GLY A 11 -23.19 -20.80 2.63
C GLY A 11 -22.70 -19.58 1.83
N ILE A 12 -22.97 -18.37 2.30
CA ILE A 12 -22.48 -17.12 1.67
C ILE A 12 -20.95 -17.10 1.64
N LYS A 13 -20.31 -17.49 2.74
CA LYS A 13 -18.84 -17.55 2.82
C LYS A 13 -18.22 -18.53 1.82
N GLN A 14 -18.94 -19.57 1.40
CA GLN A 14 -18.46 -20.53 0.40
C GLN A 14 -18.68 -20.05 -1.04
N THR A 15 -19.47 -18.99 -1.26
CA THR A 15 -19.67 -18.44 -2.60
C THR A 15 -18.38 -17.85 -3.16
N ARG A 16 -18.19 -17.99 -4.47
CA ARG A 16 -17.04 -17.42 -5.18
C ARG A 16 -16.94 -15.90 -5.00
N VAL A 17 -18.08 -15.20 -5.09
CA VAL A 17 -18.18 -13.74 -4.91
C VAL A 17 -17.67 -13.30 -3.53
N TYR A 18 -18.04 -14.02 -2.47
CA TYR A 18 -17.53 -13.69 -1.13
C TYR A 18 -16.03 -13.91 -1.02
N GLN A 19 -15.51 -15.00 -1.59
CA GLN A 19 -14.08 -15.30 -1.54
C GLN A 19 -13.25 -14.28 -2.32
N GLU A 20 -13.72 -13.87 -3.51
CA GLU A 20 -13.11 -12.82 -4.33
C GLU A 20 -13.11 -11.48 -3.58
N ALA A 21 -14.25 -11.02 -3.09
CA ALA A 21 -14.35 -9.78 -2.32
C ALA A 21 -13.45 -9.79 -1.06
N LYS A 22 -13.33 -10.95 -0.40
CA LYS A 22 -12.45 -11.10 0.77
C LYS A 22 -10.97 -11.06 0.39
N GLU A 23 -10.59 -11.54 -0.79
CA GLU A 23 -9.21 -11.44 -1.30
C GLU A 23 -8.90 -10.02 -1.78
N GLU A 24 -9.80 -9.39 -2.52
CA GLU A 24 -9.69 -7.97 -2.92
C GLU A 24 -9.48 -7.07 -1.69
N GLY A 25 -10.32 -7.20 -0.66
CA GLY A 25 -10.15 -6.42 0.58
C GLY A 25 -8.84 -6.73 1.32
N ARG A 26 -8.29 -7.95 1.21
CA ARG A 26 -6.95 -8.26 1.74
C ARG A 26 -5.84 -7.60 0.93
N GLN A 27 -6.00 -7.50 -0.38
CA GLN A 27 -5.03 -6.87 -1.27
C GLN A 27 -5.02 -5.36 -1.06
N GLU A 28 -6.19 -4.71 -1.02
CA GLU A 28 -6.33 -3.28 -0.73
C GLU A 28 -5.70 -2.93 0.62
N ALA A 29 -6.04 -3.66 1.69
CA ALA A 29 -5.48 -3.43 3.01
C ALA A 29 -3.93 -3.58 3.05
N ARG A 30 -3.37 -4.52 2.27
CA ARG A 30 -1.91 -4.67 2.15
C ARG A 30 -1.28 -3.48 1.42
N GLN A 31 -1.89 -3.00 0.34
CA GLN A 31 -1.37 -1.87 -0.43
C GLN A 31 -1.41 -0.56 0.38
N GLU A 32 -2.51 -0.31 1.10
CA GLU A 32 -2.63 0.83 2.02
C GLU A 32 -1.58 0.76 3.12
N TRP A 33 -1.39 -0.43 3.71
CA TRP A 33 -0.41 -0.61 4.77
C TRP A 33 1.03 -0.37 4.27
N GLN A 34 1.38 -0.90 3.10
CA GLN A 34 2.70 -0.72 2.49
C GLN A 34 3.01 0.76 2.27
N THR A 35 2.06 1.52 1.72
CA THR A 35 2.28 2.96 1.48
C THR A 35 2.29 3.77 2.77
N ASN A 36 1.42 3.46 3.73
CA ASN A 36 1.49 4.09 5.05
C ASN A 36 2.85 3.86 5.73
N LEU A 37 3.38 2.64 5.65
CA LEU A 37 4.69 2.30 6.19
C LEU A 37 5.80 3.10 5.51
N LEU A 38 5.82 3.15 4.17
CA LEU A 38 6.81 3.94 3.42
C LEU A 38 6.75 5.42 3.81
N VAL A 39 5.56 6.03 3.83
CA VAL A 39 5.39 7.44 4.23
C VAL A 39 5.91 7.68 5.65
N ARG A 40 5.68 6.76 6.58
CA ARG A 40 6.19 6.86 7.96
C ARG A 40 7.71 6.73 8.02
N GLN A 41 8.31 5.81 7.27
CA GLN A 41 9.77 5.64 7.22
C GLN A 41 10.45 6.87 6.63
N LEU A 42 9.95 7.36 5.49
CA LEU A 42 10.41 8.58 4.85
C LEU A 42 10.25 9.79 5.77
N SER A 43 9.10 9.91 6.44
CA SER A 43 8.86 11.01 7.39
C SER A 43 9.77 10.96 8.61
N LYS A 44 10.13 9.75 9.06
CA LYS A 44 11.07 9.56 10.17
C LYS A 44 12.50 9.92 9.77
N ARG A 45 12.88 9.71 8.51
CA ARG A 45 14.22 9.95 7.99
C ARG A 45 14.45 11.40 7.60
N PHE A 46 13.52 11.98 6.84
CA PHE A 46 13.66 13.29 6.22
C PHE A 46 12.81 14.39 6.89
N GLY A 47 12.11 14.05 7.97
CA GLY A 47 11.14 14.95 8.60
C GLY A 47 9.79 14.93 7.89
N LYS A 48 8.88 15.83 8.31
CA LYS A 48 7.50 15.84 7.79
C LYS A 48 7.48 16.01 6.26
N LEU A 49 7.02 14.99 5.55
CA LEU A 49 6.84 15.05 4.11
C LEU A 49 5.69 16.00 3.75
N SER A 50 5.87 16.74 2.65
CA SER A 50 4.80 17.54 2.05
C SER A 50 3.79 16.65 1.32
N SER A 51 2.58 17.17 1.08
CA SER A 51 1.51 16.43 0.39
C SER A 51 1.92 15.92 -1.00
N ASN A 52 2.77 16.67 -1.71
CA ASN A 52 3.25 16.28 -3.05
C ASN A 52 3.98 14.92 -3.02
N TYR A 53 4.86 14.70 -2.05
CA TYR A 53 5.57 13.43 -1.92
C TYR A 53 4.60 12.27 -1.67
N ILE A 54 3.65 12.49 -0.76
CA ILE A 54 2.64 11.48 -0.41
C ILE A 54 1.78 11.13 -1.64
N GLU A 55 1.36 12.13 -2.41
CA GLU A 55 0.60 11.93 -3.64
C GLU A 55 1.39 11.15 -4.70
N ASN A 56 2.68 11.44 -4.88
CA ASN A 56 3.51 10.70 -5.81
C ASN A 56 3.69 9.24 -5.37
N ILE A 57 3.95 9.00 -4.07
CA ILE A 57 4.07 7.65 -3.52
C ILE A 57 2.77 6.87 -3.68
N ASN A 58 1.61 7.53 -3.52
CA ASN A 58 0.30 6.91 -3.73
C ASN A 58 0.06 6.49 -5.19
N LYS A 59 0.69 7.16 -6.16
CA LYS A 59 0.58 6.81 -7.59
C LYS A 59 1.51 5.67 -8.01
N LEU A 60 2.53 5.34 -7.21
CA LEU A 60 3.45 4.25 -7.50
C LEU A 60 2.73 2.91 -7.51
N THR A 61 3.13 2.03 -8.44
CA THR A 61 2.73 0.62 -8.45
C THR A 61 3.27 -0.11 -7.22
N ILE A 62 2.77 -1.31 -6.95
CA ILE A 62 3.25 -2.14 -5.84
C ILE A 62 4.76 -2.40 -5.97
N GLU A 63 5.21 -2.81 -7.16
CA GLU A 63 6.62 -3.08 -7.45
C GLU A 63 7.48 -1.84 -7.20
N GLN A 64 7.06 -0.67 -7.70
CA GLN A 64 7.76 0.59 -7.47
C GLN A 64 7.84 0.95 -5.98
N ARG A 65 6.83 0.61 -5.17
CA ARG A 65 6.84 0.83 -3.72
C ARG A 65 7.81 -0.12 -3.02
N GLU A 66 7.92 -1.36 -3.47
CA GLU A 66 8.91 -2.32 -2.96
C GLU A 66 10.33 -1.84 -3.28
N ASP A 67 10.58 -1.45 -4.53
CA ASP A 67 11.86 -0.90 -4.99
C ASP A 67 12.25 0.38 -4.23
N LEU A 68 11.29 1.27 -4.00
CA LEU A 68 11.50 2.47 -3.17
C LEU A 68 11.86 2.10 -1.73
N GLY A 69 11.28 1.03 -1.19
CA GLY A 69 11.58 0.56 0.16
C GLY A 69 13.03 0.08 0.31
N GLU A 70 13.57 -0.59 -0.72
CA GLU A 70 14.97 -1.01 -0.77
C GLU A 70 15.89 0.19 -0.99
N ALA A 71 15.63 1.02 -2.01
CA ALA A 71 16.43 2.21 -2.32
C ALA A 71 16.47 3.22 -1.16
N LEU A 72 15.38 3.30 -0.38
CA LEU A 72 15.32 4.15 0.82
C LEU A 72 16.38 3.78 1.85
N LEU A 73 16.88 2.55 1.89
CA LEU A 73 17.95 2.16 2.83
C LEU A 73 19.29 2.82 2.46
N ASP A 74 19.51 3.08 1.17
CA ASP A 74 20.76 3.60 0.62
C ASP A 74 20.78 5.13 0.51
N PHE A 75 19.62 5.80 0.55
CA PHE A 75 19.61 7.27 0.42
C PHE A 75 20.48 7.93 1.50
N VAL A 76 21.02 9.10 1.25
CA VAL A 76 21.79 9.93 2.18
C VAL A 76 20.96 11.15 2.56
N ASP A 77 20.22 11.72 1.60
CA ASP A 77 19.39 12.89 1.78
C ASP A 77 18.08 12.83 0.96
N ILE A 78 17.26 13.88 1.07
CA ILE A 78 15.95 13.96 0.44
C ILE A 78 16.02 14.18 -1.08
N SER A 79 17.14 14.71 -1.61
CA SER A 79 17.28 14.97 -3.04
C SER A 79 17.36 13.66 -3.85
N GLU A 80 17.85 12.58 -3.25
CA GLU A 80 17.81 11.25 -3.87
C GLU A 80 16.38 10.69 -3.98
N LEU A 81 15.53 10.96 -2.97
CA LEU A 81 14.10 10.65 -3.06
C LEU A 81 13.43 11.45 -4.19
N GLU A 82 13.73 12.74 -4.31
CA GLU A 82 13.20 13.60 -5.38
C GLU A 82 13.60 13.06 -6.77
N GLN A 83 14.85 12.66 -6.93
CA GLN A 83 15.35 12.09 -8.19
C GLN A 83 14.72 10.73 -8.49
N TRP A 84 14.61 9.87 -7.47
CA TRP A 84 13.97 8.57 -7.60
C TRP A 84 12.52 8.72 -8.06
N LEU A 85 11.75 9.61 -7.42
CA LEU A 85 10.35 9.85 -7.81
C LEU A 85 10.24 10.39 -9.23
N LYS A 86 11.09 11.34 -9.65
CA LYS A 86 11.06 11.85 -11.03
C LYS A 86 11.26 10.73 -12.06
N THR A 87 12.24 9.85 -11.83
CA THR A 87 12.54 8.75 -12.78
C THR A 87 11.44 7.68 -12.88
N HIS A 88 10.58 7.56 -11.86
CA HIS A 88 9.55 6.53 -11.77
C HIS A 88 8.11 7.05 -11.94
N THR A 89 7.89 8.37 -11.90
CA THR A 89 6.57 9.00 -12.01
C THR A 89 6.36 9.74 -13.35
N ASP A 90 7.43 10.07 -14.10
CA ASP A 90 7.36 10.71 -15.43
C ASP A 90 7.31 9.69 -16.61
N LYS A 91 6.81 8.47 -16.38
CA LYS A 91 6.55 7.48 -17.44
C LYS A 91 5.08 7.46 -17.85
#